data_AF-A0A3A9ZRQ8-F1
#
_entry.id   AF-A0A3A9ZRQ8-F1
#
_cell.length_a   1.000
_cell.length_b   1.000
_cell.length_c   1.000
_cell.angle_alpha   90.00
_cell.angle_beta   90.00
_cell.angle_gamma   90.00
#
_symmetry.space_group_name_H-M   'P 1'
#
loop_
_entity.id
_entity.type
_entity.pdbx_description
1 polymer ?
#
loop_
_entity_poly.entity_id
_entity_poly.type
_entity_poly.pdbx_seq_one_letter_code
_entity_poly.pdbx_strand_id
1 'polypeptide(L)'
;MGGIRWRGRLGPAVAVAPGARVDKFEVFFDLVFVFSFFIITRATAMDINGRQLLHALLVLAVLWWCWVIHSVVATRVRLGVGFVPVLMVISMAALFSFALALPQAFDDPREGAAGPAVVAISYVVIRVVHLVLYRHMTGDSPHERRQLRRFTPEIVLSTVLLGAAALVPARIADPDQATMVRDVLWLTVVLLQYATGLIAGTWGWGVASAEHWTERYDLILIIALGESVISVGVGSNLLGQPPTWPAVAAAVLGIVFTAALWWAHYDMIGPAARIALHAAQGRPRVAMARDAYAYLYLPMIAGIILFALGAEEIVHEIADQKIPLGEPAHGPAVPLLFGGVACYLSTNMLFQLRTLRTVSWTRVVAVLLLLAAIPAGMHLPGLATLALLTAICVGLVATEVVVFAEARRALQTTIFEERTSHEAHEAAWRARWKEPAPDEPST
;
A
#
# COMPACT_ATOMS: atom_id res chain seq x y z
N MET A 1 32.59 22.78 17.21
CA MET A 1 31.50 23.76 17.01
C MET A 1 31.18 23.92 15.52
N GLY A 2 30.43 22.99 14.90
CA GLY A 2 30.17 23.02 13.44
C GLY A 2 28.78 22.55 12.99
N GLY A 3 27.89 22.14 13.90
CA GLY A 3 26.62 21.47 13.54
C GLY A 3 25.41 22.39 13.31
N ILE A 4 25.53 23.70 13.48
CA ILE A 4 24.36 24.62 13.55
C ILE A 4 24.16 25.42 12.24
N ARG A 5 25.13 25.46 11.32
CA ARG A 5 25.05 26.33 10.12
C ARG A 5 24.05 25.87 9.04
N TRP A 6 23.62 24.60 9.02
CA TRP A 6 22.64 24.13 8.03
C TRP A 6 21.19 24.55 8.34
N ARG A 7 20.86 24.84 9.61
CA ARG A 7 19.49 25.21 10.03
C ARG A 7 19.04 26.60 9.54
N GLY A 8 19.97 27.47 9.12
CA GLY A 8 19.65 28.84 8.74
C GLY A 8 19.28 29.06 7.26
N ARG A 9 19.63 28.16 6.34
CA ARG A 9 19.45 28.41 4.88
C ARG A 9 18.20 27.76 4.28
N LEU A 10 17.71 26.66 4.83
CA LEU A 10 16.57 25.92 4.26
C LEU A 10 15.24 26.23 4.97
N GLY A 11 15.25 26.89 6.13
CA GLY A 11 14.04 27.21 6.89
C GLY A 11 13.55 26.04 7.78
N PRO A 12 12.71 26.31 8.79
CA PRO A 12 12.20 25.30 9.71
C PRO A 12 11.16 24.39 9.04
N ALA A 13 10.96 23.20 9.61
CA ALA A 13 9.83 22.35 9.28
C ALA A 13 8.52 23.02 9.75
N VAL A 14 7.48 22.98 8.93
CA VAL A 14 6.18 23.60 9.22
C VAL A 14 5.13 22.51 9.45
N ALA A 15 4.30 22.66 10.47
CA ALA A 15 3.22 21.72 10.76
C ALA A 15 2.15 21.71 9.66
N VAL A 16 1.50 20.57 9.45
CA VAL A 16 0.37 20.45 8.52
C VAL A 16 -0.88 21.08 9.15
N ALA A 17 -1.57 21.95 8.39
CA ALA A 17 -2.83 22.53 8.84
C ALA A 17 -3.96 21.48 8.83
N PRO A 18 -4.92 21.52 9.78
CA PRO A 18 -6.12 20.69 9.71
C PRO A 18 -6.86 20.92 8.38
N GLY A 19 -7.19 19.84 7.66
CA GLY A 19 -7.86 19.92 6.34
C GLY A 19 -6.93 20.17 5.14
N ALA A 20 -5.60 20.14 5.30
CA ALA A 20 -4.69 20.20 4.17
C ALA A 20 -4.75 18.92 3.32
N ARG A 21 -4.92 19.08 2.00
CA ARG A 21 -4.78 17.98 1.01
C ARG A 21 -3.36 17.41 1.02
N VAL A 22 -3.22 16.19 0.51
CA VAL A 22 -1.91 15.52 0.34
C VAL A 22 -0.96 16.39 -0.49
N ASP A 23 0.27 16.58 -0.01
CA ASP A 23 1.29 17.34 -0.73
C ASP A 23 1.68 16.57 -2.01
N LYS A 24 1.95 17.28 -3.13
CA LYS A 24 2.44 16.64 -4.37
C LYS A 24 3.72 15.85 -4.12
N PHE A 25 4.52 16.30 -3.15
CA PHE A 25 5.74 15.60 -2.76
C PHE A 25 5.47 14.22 -2.13
N GLU A 26 4.34 14.04 -1.45
CA GLU A 26 3.96 12.75 -0.88
C GLU A 26 3.57 11.75 -1.97
N VAL A 27 2.83 12.20 -2.98
CA VAL A 27 2.53 11.37 -4.16
C VAL A 27 3.83 10.99 -4.90
N PHE A 28 4.79 11.90 -4.97
CA PHE A 28 6.10 11.63 -5.54
C PHE A 28 6.89 10.57 -4.74
N PHE A 29 6.82 10.59 -3.41
CA PHE A 29 7.39 9.55 -2.56
C PHE A 29 6.73 8.19 -2.80
N ASP A 30 5.40 8.17 -2.95
CA ASP A 30 4.63 6.94 -3.17
C ASP A 30 4.96 6.26 -4.52
N LEU A 31 5.56 6.97 -5.50
CA LEU A 31 6.05 6.35 -6.74
C LEU A 31 7.09 5.26 -6.51
N VAL A 32 7.88 5.34 -5.43
CA VAL A 32 8.84 4.28 -5.09
C VAL A 32 8.12 2.97 -4.72
N PHE A 33 6.89 3.06 -4.20
CA PHE A 33 6.06 1.88 -3.92
C PHE A 33 5.47 1.26 -5.19
N VAL A 34 5.19 2.04 -6.23
CA VAL A 34 4.85 1.50 -7.56
C VAL A 34 5.96 0.56 -8.02
N PHE A 35 7.20 1.04 -7.98
CA PHE A 35 8.36 0.22 -8.34
C PHE A 35 8.56 -0.98 -7.41
N SER A 36 8.34 -0.79 -6.10
CA SER A 36 8.49 -1.87 -5.13
C SER A 36 7.48 -3.00 -5.34
N PHE A 37 6.21 -2.67 -5.58
CA PHE A 37 5.18 -3.66 -5.89
C PHE A 37 5.51 -4.39 -7.19
N PHE A 38 5.93 -3.66 -8.22
CA PHE A 38 6.39 -4.25 -9.48
C PHE A 38 7.51 -5.28 -9.29
N ILE A 39 8.56 -4.93 -8.55
CA ILE A 39 9.68 -5.85 -8.29
C ILE A 39 9.24 -7.06 -7.48
N ILE A 40 8.36 -6.89 -6.48
CA ILE A 40 7.85 -8.01 -5.68
C ILE A 40 7.04 -8.96 -6.56
N THR A 41 6.12 -8.45 -7.37
CA THR A 41 5.33 -9.26 -8.30
C THR A 41 6.25 -9.98 -9.26
N ARG A 42 7.11 -9.24 -9.98
CA ARG A 42 7.96 -9.81 -11.02
C ARG A 42 8.97 -10.83 -10.49
N ALA A 43 9.59 -10.56 -9.35
CA ALA A 43 10.55 -11.50 -8.75
C ALA A 43 9.86 -12.79 -8.28
N THR A 44 8.63 -12.70 -7.76
CA THR A 44 7.87 -13.87 -7.30
C THR A 44 7.26 -14.65 -8.45
N ALA A 45 6.91 -13.99 -9.57
CA ALA A 45 6.37 -14.64 -10.76
C ALA A 45 7.39 -15.57 -11.45
N MET A 46 8.69 -15.35 -11.27
CA MET A 46 9.74 -16.20 -11.87
C MET A 46 9.76 -17.64 -11.31
N ASP A 47 9.37 -17.83 -10.04
CA ASP A 47 9.29 -19.15 -9.40
C ASP A 47 8.22 -19.11 -8.30
N ILE A 48 7.02 -19.54 -8.66
CA ILE A 48 5.88 -19.51 -7.74
C ILE A 48 5.90 -20.77 -6.86
N ASN A 49 6.42 -20.61 -5.64
CA ASN A 49 6.33 -21.63 -4.60
C ASN A 49 5.96 -21.01 -3.24
N GLY A 50 5.56 -21.86 -2.28
CA GLY A 50 5.10 -21.41 -0.97
C GLY A 50 6.13 -20.58 -0.18
N ARG A 51 7.43 -20.83 -0.39
CA ARG A 51 8.50 -20.06 0.25
C ARG A 51 8.66 -18.68 -0.38
N GLN A 52 8.62 -18.58 -1.72
CA GLN A 52 8.69 -17.29 -2.41
C GLN A 52 7.47 -16.41 -2.12
N LEU A 53 6.27 -17.00 -2.00
CA LEU A 53 5.08 -16.28 -1.54
C LEU A 53 5.26 -15.75 -0.10
N LEU A 54 5.90 -16.52 0.79
CA LEU A 54 6.24 -16.05 2.13
C LEU A 54 7.25 -14.90 2.08
N HIS A 55 8.30 -15.00 1.26
CA HIS A 55 9.30 -13.93 1.09
C HIS A 55 8.66 -12.64 0.56
N ALA A 56 7.81 -12.74 -0.47
CA ALA A 56 7.04 -11.62 -1.01
C ALA A 56 6.17 -10.95 0.08
N LEU A 57 5.48 -11.75 0.90
CA LEU A 57 4.65 -11.25 2.00
C LEU A 57 5.49 -10.58 3.10
N LEU A 58 6.62 -11.16 3.49
CA LEU A 58 7.53 -10.59 4.49
C LEU A 58 8.07 -9.23 4.03
N VAL A 59 8.50 -9.15 2.78
CA VAL A 59 8.99 -7.93 2.15
C VAL A 59 7.90 -6.87 2.09
N LEU A 60 6.72 -7.25 1.57
CA LEU A 60 5.57 -6.38 1.50
C LEU A 60 5.21 -5.84 2.89
N ALA A 61 5.21 -6.69 3.92
CA ALA A 61 4.91 -6.30 5.29
C ALA A 61 5.94 -5.30 5.86
N VAL A 62 7.23 -5.46 5.55
CA VAL A 62 8.27 -4.51 5.98
C VAL A 62 8.14 -3.17 5.25
N LEU A 63 7.97 -3.20 3.94
CA LEU A 63 7.76 -1.99 3.13
C LEU A 63 6.51 -1.23 3.56
N TRP A 64 5.42 -1.96 3.76
CA TRP A 64 4.16 -1.42 4.26
C TRP A 64 4.33 -0.72 5.60
N TRP A 65 5.04 -1.35 6.56
CA TRP A 65 5.26 -0.72 7.85
C TRP A 65 6.12 0.55 7.75
N CYS A 66 7.14 0.54 6.88
CA CYS A 66 7.92 1.73 6.55
C CYS A 66 7.03 2.85 5.96
N TRP A 67 6.11 2.51 5.06
CA TRP A 67 5.13 3.45 4.50
C TRP A 67 4.18 4.00 5.56
N VAL A 68 3.62 3.15 6.43
CA VAL A 68 2.72 3.58 7.51
C VAL A 68 3.40 4.58 8.44
N ILE A 69 4.64 4.31 8.86
CA ILE A 69 5.43 5.24 9.68
C ILE A 69 5.63 6.57 8.93
N HIS A 70 5.96 6.48 7.64
CA HIS A 70 6.15 7.65 6.80
C HIS A 70 4.86 8.49 6.68
N SER A 71 3.72 7.85 6.45
CA SER A 71 2.40 8.49 6.41
C SER A 71 2.05 9.18 7.73
N VAL A 72 2.37 8.56 8.87
CA VAL A 72 2.20 9.21 10.19
C VAL A 72 3.06 10.47 10.31
N VAL A 73 4.30 10.42 9.83
CA VAL A 73 5.20 11.59 9.80
C VAL A 73 4.64 12.70 8.92
N ALA A 74 4.15 12.36 7.73
CA ALA A 74 3.60 13.31 6.77
C ALA A 74 2.34 14.03 7.29
N THR A 75 1.50 13.37 8.09
CA THR A 75 0.34 14.03 8.71
C THR A 75 0.70 15.14 9.69
N ARG A 76 1.96 15.20 10.16
CA ARG A 76 2.41 16.21 11.15
C ARG A 76 3.27 17.30 10.55
N VAL A 77 4.06 16.98 9.52
CA VAL A 77 5.04 17.90 8.94
C VAL A 77 4.83 18.02 7.45
N ARG A 78 4.76 19.26 6.96
CA ARG A 78 4.73 19.54 5.53
C ARG A 78 6.05 19.13 4.90
N LEU A 79 5.98 18.15 3.99
CA LEU A 79 7.18 17.56 3.40
C LEU A 79 7.86 18.47 2.37
N GLY A 80 7.12 19.40 1.75
CA GLY A 80 7.64 20.33 0.74
C GLY A 80 8.34 21.60 1.27
N VAL A 81 8.52 21.77 2.59
CA VAL A 81 9.06 23.01 3.18
C VAL A 81 10.26 22.72 4.08
N GLY A 82 11.24 23.61 4.08
CA GLY A 82 12.36 23.51 5.01
C GLY A 82 13.49 22.63 4.47
N PHE A 83 14.18 21.95 5.39
CA PHE A 83 15.14 20.89 5.09
C PHE A 83 14.49 19.52 4.82
N VAL A 84 13.18 19.40 5.04
CA VAL A 84 12.42 18.13 4.94
C VAL A 84 12.48 17.52 3.53
N PRO A 85 12.37 18.27 2.43
CA PRO A 85 12.50 17.70 1.08
C PRO A 85 13.81 16.96 0.84
N VAL A 86 14.93 17.44 1.39
CA VAL A 86 16.25 16.80 1.24
C VAL A 86 16.25 15.43 1.95
N LEU A 87 15.75 15.38 3.18
CA LEU A 87 15.62 14.12 3.92
C LEU A 87 14.67 13.14 3.23
N MET A 88 13.62 13.68 2.61
CA MET A 88 12.69 12.89 1.82
C MET A 88 13.34 12.28 0.58
N VAL A 89 14.12 13.04 -0.19
CA VAL A 89 14.88 12.51 -1.33
C VAL A 89 15.85 11.42 -0.89
N ILE A 90 16.56 11.61 0.23
CA ILE A 90 17.43 10.57 0.81
C ILE A 90 16.63 9.32 1.17
N SER A 91 15.43 9.48 1.74
CA SER A 91 14.55 8.36 2.07
C SER A 91 14.05 7.64 0.83
N MET A 92 13.70 8.37 -0.23
CA MET A 92 13.29 7.79 -1.51
C MET A 92 14.42 6.98 -2.14
N ALA A 93 15.64 7.53 -2.18
CA ALA A 93 16.81 6.83 -2.71
C ALA A 93 17.07 5.55 -1.91
N ALA A 94 17.04 5.61 -0.57
CA ALA A 94 17.21 4.44 0.27
C ALA A 94 16.10 3.39 0.05
N LEU A 95 14.83 3.81 -0.02
CA LEU A 95 13.71 2.91 -0.26
C LEU A 95 13.76 2.28 -1.65
N PHE A 96 14.17 3.04 -2.67
CA PHE A 96 14.37 2.52 -4.03
C PHE A 96 15.53 1.53 -4.08
N SER A 97 16.66 1.83 -3.43
CA SER A 97 17.78 0.89 -3.29
C SER A 97 17.39 -0.36 -2.50
N PHE A 98 16.56 -0.23 -1.47
CA PHE A 98 15.98 -1.37 -0.75
C PHE A 98 15.18 -2.25 -1.73
N ALA A 99 14.28 -1.65 -2.50
CA ALA A 99 13.45 -2.36 -3.48
C ALA A 99 14.27 -3.07 -4.57
N LEU A 100 15.30 -2.41 -5.11
CA LEU A 100 16.21 -2.99 -6.11
C LEU A 100 16.95 -4.23 -5.60
N ALA A 101 17.32 -4.24 -4.33
CA ALA A 101 18.06 -5.33 -3.72
C ALA A 101 17.19 -6.50 -3.26
N LEU A 102 15.85 -6.38 -3.33
CA LEU A 102 14.91 -7.41 -2.85
C LEU A 102 15.06 -8.77 -3.54
N PRO A 103 15.19 -8.87 -4.88
CA PRO A 103 15.36 -10.17 -5.52
C PRO A 103 16.60 -10.89 -4.98
N GLN A 104 17.70 -10.15 -4.83
CA GLN A 104 18.98 -10.67 -4.31
C GLN A 104 19.00 -10.87 -2.79
N ALA A 105 18.03 -10.34 -2.06
CA ALA A 105 17.98 -10.48 -0.61
C ALA A 105 17.70 -11.94 -0.20
N PHE A 106 16.99 -12.68 -1.06
CA PHE A 106 16.60 -14.07 -0.84
C PHE A 106 17.40 -15.09 -1.67
N ASP A 107 18.33 -14.64 -2.50
CA ASP A 107 19.28 -15.49 -3.24
C ASP A 107 20.20 -16.29 -2.30
N ASP A 108 20.99 -17.21 -2.87
CA ASP A 108 21.93 -18.04 -2.11
C ASP A 108 22.83 -17.13 -1.24
N PRO A 109 22.84 -17.31 0.09
CA PRO A 109 23.66 -16.53 1.02
C PRO A 109 25.16 -16.51 0.69
N ARG A 110 25.65 -17.40 -0.19
CA ARG A 110 27.06 -17.53 -0.59
C ARG A 110 27.42 -16.80 -1.88
N GLU A 111 26.46 -16.55 -2.77
CA GLU A 111 26.73 -16.03 -4.11
C GLU A 111 26.87 -14.50 -4.15
N GLY A 112 26.46 -13.79 -3.09
CA GLY A 112 26.77 -12.36 -2.96
C GLY A 112 26.15 -11.69 -1.73
N ALA A 113 27.00 -11.14 -0.86
CA ALA A 113 26.55 -10.36 0.31
C ALA A 113 26.01 -8.96 -0.05
N ALA A 114 26.15 -8.53 -1.32
CA ALA A 114 25.81 -7.19 -1.75
C ALA A 114 24.30 -6.89 -1.63
N GLY A 115 23.44 -7.79 -2.10
CA GLY A 115 21.98 -7.63 -2.01
C GLY A 115 21.48 -7.47 -0.57
N PRO A 116 21.71 -8.46 0.32
CA PRO A 116 21.31 -8.36 1.71
C PRO A 116 21.93 -7.16 2.45
N ALA A 117 23.19 -6.80 2.14
CA ALA A 117 23.83 -5.63 2.73
C ALA A 117 23.16 -4.32 2.30
N VAL A 118 22.81 -4.17 1.02
CA VAL A 118 22.09 -2.98 0.52
C VAL A 118 20.72 -2.88 1.20
N VAL A 119 19.98 -3.98 1.35
CA VAL A 119 18.71 -4.01 2.09
C VAL A 119 18.89 -3.49 3.53
N ALA A 120 19.88 -4.02 4.25
CA ALA A 120 20.12 -3.62 5.64
C ALA A 120 20.54 -2.14 5.75
N ILE A 121 21.47 -1.68 4.90
CA ILE A 121 21.95 -0.29 4.90
C ILE A 121 20.82 0.67 4.54
N SER A 122 20.05 0.38 3.50
CA SER A 122 18.91 1.19 3.10
C SER A 122 17.88 1.31 4.20
N TYR A 123 17.57 0.21 4.89
CA TYR A 123 16.65 0.22 6.02
C TYR A 123 17.18 1.08 7.18
N VAL A 124 18.47 0.98 7.51
CA VAL A 124 19.12 1.85 8.51
C VAL A 124 18.96 3.32 8.11
N VAL A 125 19.22 3.68 6.86
CA VAL A 125 19.10 5.05 6.37
C VAL A 125 17.66 5.56 6.52
N ILE A 126 16.66 4.78 6.12
CA ILE A 126 15.24 5.13 6.27
C ILE A 126 14.90 5.36 7.75
N ARG A 127 15.35 4.47 8.64
CA ARG A 127 15.08 4.57 10.08
C ARG A 127 15.77 5.79 10.70
N VAL A 128 17.00 6.10 10.29
CA VAL A 128 17.71 7.31 10.72
C VAL A 128 16.98 8.57 10.26
N VAL A 129 16.51 8.63 9.02
CA VAL A 129 15.73 9.78 8.54
C VAL A 129 14.44 9.94 9.34
N HIS A 130 13.68 8.86 9.55
CA HIS A 130 12.48 8.90 10.38
C HIS A 130 12.77 9.36 11.81
N LEU A 131 13.87 8.88 12.42
CA LEU A 131 14.29 9.32 13.76
C LEU A 131 14.64 10.82 13.79
N VAL A 132 15.34 11.32 12.77
CA VAL A 132 15.68 12.74 12.64
C VAL A 132 14.42 13.59 12.51
N LEU A 133 13.48 13.20 11.65
CA LEU A 133 12.21 13.88 11.47
C LEU A 133 11.39 13.87 12.77
N TYR A 134 11.27 12.71 13.41
CA TYR A 134 10.53 12.56 14.66
C TYR A 134 11.14 13.37 15.80
N ARG A 135 12.47 13.40 15.93
CA ARG A 135 13.18 14.21 16.93
C ARG A 135 12.93 15.70 16.73
N HIS A 136 12.84 16.17 15.47
CA HIS A 136 12.50 17.56 15.18
C HIS A 136 11.04 17.89 15.49
N MET A 137 10.12 16.94 15.28
CA MET A 137 8.70 17.10 15.63
C MET A 137 8.48 17.19 17.15
N THR A 138 9.19 16.37 17.93
CA THR A 138 8.96 16.22 19.38
C THR A 138 9.30 17.46 20.24
N GLY A 139 9.91 18.51 19.69
CA GLY A 139 10.22 19.76 20.41
C GLY A 139 10.75 19.60 21.85
N ASP A 140 10.37 20.53 22.73
CA ASP A 140 10.58 20.46 24.19
C ASP A 140 9.41 19.81 24.94
N SER A 141 8.47 19.17 24.23
CA SER A 141 7.31 18.55 24.87
C SER A 141 7.73 17.27 25.63
N PRO A 142 7.52 17.16 26.95
CA PRO A 142 7.95 15.99 27.72
C PRO A 142 7.20 14.70 27.33
N HIS A 143 5.97 14.85 26.85
CA HIS A 143 5.10 13.75 26.45
C HIS A 143 5.56 13.07 25.16
N GLU A 144 5.96 13.83 24.14
CA GLU A 144 6.38 13.26 22.86
C GLU A 144 7.80 12.66 22.97
N ARG A 145 8.70 13.24 23.77
CA ARG A 145 10.01 12.63 24.07
C ARG A 145 9.91 11.26 24.74
N ARG A 146 8.92 11.10 25.62
CA ARG A 146 8.62 9.80 26.25
C ARG A 146 8.12 8.78 25.23
N GLN A 147 7.40 9.23 24.20
CA GLN A 147 6.95 8.36 23.11
C GLN A 147 8.11 7.94 22.21
N LEU A 148 9.00 8.86 21.83
CA LEU A 148 10.20 8.54 21.06
C LEU A 148 11.06 7.48 21.79
N ARG A 149 11.26 7.63 23.11
CA ARG A 149 12.01 6.64 23.91
C ARG A 149 11.35 5.26 23.94
N ARG A 150 10.04 5.15 23.74
CA ARG A 150 9.33 3.87 23.71
C ARG A 150 9.40 3.18 22.34
N PHE A 151 9.51 3.92 21.25
CA PHE A 151 9.71 3.35 19.91
C PHE A 151 11.19 3.07 19.60
N THR A 152 12.12 3.74 20.30
CA THR A 152 13.57 3.52 20.09
C THR A 152 14.00 2.05 20.19
N PRO A 153 13.52 1.23 21.17
CA PRO A 153 13.86 -0.19 21.24
C PRO A 153 13.40 -0.99 20.02
N GLU A 154 12.20 -0.72 19.48
CA GLU A 154 11.71 -1.37 18.25
C GLU A 154 12.57 -0.97 17.05
N ILE A 155 12.90 0.31 16.91
CA ILE A 155 13.75 0.79 15.81
C ILE A 155 15.13 0.12 15.87
N VAL A 156 15.75 0.10 17.04
CA VAL A 156 17.08 -0.51 17.21
C VAL A 156 17.01 -2.01 16.98
N LEU A 157 16.04 -2.71 17.58
CA LEU A 157 15.95 -4.16 17.49
C LEU A 157 15.60 -4.62 16.07
N SER A 158 14.65 -3.98 15.39
CA SER A 158 14.32 -4.27 13.99
C SER A 158 15.52 -4.05 13.07
N THR A 159 16.27 -2.98 13.28
CA THR A 159 17.49 -2.67 12.51
C THR A 159 18.58 -3.71 12.74
N VAL A 160 18.81 -4.10 14.01
CA VAL A 160 19.80 -5.13 14.36
C VAL A 160 19.39 -6.48 13.79
N LEU A 161 18.11 -6.86 13.88
CA LEU A 161 17.61 -8.12 13.34
C LEU A 161 17.72 -8.18 11.82
N LEU A 162 17.42 -7.08 11.11
CA LEU A 162 17.56 -7.04 9.65
C LEU A 162 19.03 -7.04 9.22
N GLY A 163 19.90 -6.34 9.96
CA GLY A 163 21.35 -6.44 9.77
C GLY A 163 21.89 -7.84 10.05
N ALA A 164 21.35 -8.52 11.06
CA ALA A 164 21.68 -9.93 11.33
C ALA A 164 21.18 -10.83 10.20
N ALA A 165 19.99 -10.59 9.65
CA ALA A 165 19.45 -11.34 8.51
C ALA A 165 20.34 -11.20 7.27
N ALA A 166 21.04 -10.06 7.12
CA ALA A 166 21.97 -9.84 6.03
C ALA A 166 23.35 -10.49 6.23
N LEU A 167 23.85 -10.59 7.47
CA LEU A 167 25.24 -10.96 7.76
C LEU A 167 25.41 -12.36 8.36
N VAL A 168 24.43 -12.87 9.09
CA VAL A 168 24.52 -14.14 9.81
C VAL A 168 24.38 -15.35 8.88
N PRO A 169 23.43 -15.41 7.93
CA PRO A 169 23.28 -16.55 7.03
C PRO A 169 24.54 -16.89 6.24
N ALA A 170 25.28 -15.86 5.79
CA ALA A 170 26.53 -16.03 5.04
C ALA A 170 27.66 -16.72 5.85
N ARG A 171 27.55 -16.79 7.18
CA ARG A 171 28.53 -17.44 8.06
C ARG A 171 28.16 -18.87 8.46
N ILE A 172 26.98 -19.35 8.05
CA ILE A 172 26.50 -20.68 8.40
C ILE A 172 26.95 -21.69 7.33
N ALA A 173 27.59 -22.77 7.78
CA ALA A 173 28.16 -23.80 6.90
C ALA A 173 27.10 -24.68 6.23
N ASP A 174 25.89 -24.76 6.78
CA ASP A 174 24.76 -25.50 6.24
C ASP A 174 23.80 -24.54 5.50
N PRO A 175 23.62 -24.64 4.17
CA PRO A 175 22.76 -23.75 3.38
C PRO A 175 21.29 -23.76 3.82
N ASP A 176 20.76 -24.92 4.23
CA ASP A 176 19.36 -25.05 4.64
C ASP A 176 19.13 -24.32 5.96
N GLN A 177 20.08 -24.45 6.91
CA GLN A 177 20.04 -23.67 8.14
C GLN A 177 20.22 -22.17 7.89
N ALA A 178 21.09 -21.78 6.94
CA ALA A 178 21.30 -20.39 6.59
C ALA A 178 20.02 -19.71 6.09
N THR A 179 19.29 -20.36 5.17
CA THR A 179 18.01 -19.85 4.65
C THR A 179 16.93 -19.84 5.72
N MET A 180 16.81 -20.88 6.55
CA MET A 180 15.86 -20.90 7.67
C MET A 180 16.12 -19.78 8.68
N VAL A 181 17.39 -19.53 9.04
CA VAL A 181 17.76 -18.46 9.97
C VAL A 181 17.40 -17.09 9.39
N ARG A 182 17.64 -16.86 8.10
CA ARG A 182 17.22 -15.63 7.41
C ARG A 182 15.72 -15.44 7.49
N ASP A 183 14.95 -16.46 7.14
CA ASP A 183 13.48 -16.42 7.10
C ASP A 183 12.90 -16.15 8.49
N VAL A 184 13.44 -16.80 9.53
CA VAL A 184 13.06 -16.57 10.93
C VAL A 184 13.40 -15.15 11.38
N LEU A 185 14.55 -14.61 10.99
CA LEU A 185 14.93 -13.24 11.35
C LEU A 185 13.99 -12.22 10.68
N TRP A 186 13.67 -12.37 9.40
CA TRP A 186 12.69 -11.53 8.71
C TRP A 186 11.29 -11.64 9.33
N LEU A 187 10.83 -12.86 9.62
CA LEU A 187 9.56 -13.08 10.31
C LEU A 187 9.55 -12.40 11.68
N THR A 188 10.64 -12.49 12.43
CA THR A 188 10.78 -11.83 13.74
C THR A 188 10.74 -10.31 13.60
N VAL A 189 11.38 -9.75 12.56
CA VAL A 189 11.33 -8.32 12.23
C VAL A 189 9.90 -7.86 11.95
N VAL A 190 9.12 -8.63 11.19
CA VAL A 190 7.70 -8.35 10.94
C VAL A 190 6.89 -8.46 12.22
N LEU A 191 6.99 -9.57 12.95
CA LEU A 191 6.26 -9.77 14.21
C LEU A 191 6.53 -8.65 15.22
N LEU A 192 7.80 -8.25 15.37
CA LEU A 192 8.20 -7.14 16.25
C LEU A 192 7.55 -5.81 15.85
N GLN A 193 7.59 -5.45 14.56
CA GLN A 193 7.04 -4.20 14.05
C GLN A 193 5.53 -4.11 14.30
N TYR A 194 4.80 -5.17 13.95
CA TYR A 194 3.35 -5.20 14.05
C TYR A 194 2.88 -5.34 15.51
N ALA A 195 3.57 -6.15 16.32
CA ALA A 195 3.29 -6.26 17.75
C ALA A 195 3.54 -4.92 18.47
N THR A 196 4.60 -4.19 18.11
CA THR A 196 4.86 -2.87 18.66
C THR A 196 3.71 -1.91 18.35
N GLY A 197 3.16 -1.93 17.13
CA GLY A 197 1.97 -1.14 16.78
C GLY A 197 0.71 -1.52 17.58
N LEU A 198 0.52 -2.81 17.85
CA LEU A 198 -0.62 -3.30 18.63
C LEU A 198 -0.49 -2.90 20.11
N ILE A 199 0.69 -3.13 20.70
CA ILE A 199 1.02 -2.84 22.11
C ILE A 199 1.06 -1.33 22.37
N ALA A 200 1.62 -0.55 21.44
CA ALA A 200 1.61 0.92 21.52
C ALA A 200 0.18 1.49 21.49
N GLY A 201 -0.81 0.73 20.99
CA GLY A 201 -2.21 1.09 21.12
C GLY A 201 -2.56 2.34 20.30
N THR A 202 -3.38 3.20 20.90
CA THR A 202 -3.72 4.54 20.38
C THR A 202 -2.76 5.63 20.89
N TRP A 203 -1.64 5.26 21.53
CA TRP A 203 -0.83 6.20 22.28
C TRP A 203 0.20 6.88 21.39
N GLY A 204 0.11 8.20 21.27
CA GLY A 204 1.06 9.00 20.50
C GLY A 204 0.85 9.00 19.00
N TRP A 205 -0.19 8.32 18.50
CA TRP A 205 -0.69 8.48 17.14
C TRP A 205 -1.70 9.64 17.12
N GLY A 206 -1.27 10.81 16.66
CA GLY A 206 -2.19 11.88 16.31
C GLY A 206 -2.51 11.80 14.82
N VAL A 207 -3.73 11.41 14.46
CA VAL A 207 -4.24 11.59 13.09
C VAL A 207 -4.77 13.01 13.00
N ALA A 208 -3.87 13.98 12.74
CA ALA A 208 -4.21 15.40 12.74
C ALA A 208 -5.31 15.73 11.73
N SER A 209 -5.23 15.16 10.52
CA SER A 209 -6.24 15.26 9.47
C SER A 209 -6.70 13.86 9.05
N ALA A 210 -8.00 13.59 9.21
CA ALA A 210 -8.60 12.32 8.78
C ALA A 210 -8.68 12.28 7.25
N GLU A 211 -8.93 13.42 6.61
CA GLU A 211 -8.96 13.56 5.15
C GLU A 211 -7.62 13.18 4.54
N HIS A 212 -6.54 13.82 5.01
CA HIS A 212 -5.19 13.53 4.55
C HIS A 212 -4.83 12.06 4.77
N TRP A 213 -5.17 11.50 5.95
CA TRP A 213 -4.94 10.08 6.22
C TRP A 213 -5.69 9.20 5.22
N THR A 214 -6.99 9.40 5.02
CA THR A 214 -7.75 8.60 4.04
C THR A 214 -7.24 8.78 2.62
N GLU A 215 -6.88 10.00 2.21
CA GLU A 215 -6.40 10.31 0.86
C GLU A 215 -5.11 9.54 0.54
N ARG A 216 -4.16 9.46 1.48
CA ARG A 216 -2.94 8.66 1.29
C ARG A 216 -3.20 7.17 1.11
N TYR A 217 -4.11 6.61 1.91
CA TYR A 217 -4.47 5.20 1.80
C TYR A 217 -5.26 4.91 0.52
N ASP A 218 -6.10 5.85 0.10
CA ASP A 218 -6.77 5.80 -1.20
C ASP A 218 -5.72 5.82 -2.33
N LEU A 219 -4.66 6.63 -2.25
CA LEU A 219 -3.60 6.69 -3.26
C LEU A 219 -2.74 5.41 -3.32
N ILE A 220 -2.30 4.86 -2.19
CA ILE A 220 -1.48 3.64 -2.19
C ILE A 220 -2.27 2.42 -2.69
N LEU A 221 -3.59 2.38 -2.46
CA LEU A 221 -4.45 1.33 -2.99
C LEU A 221 -4.63 1.48 -4.52
N ILE A 222 -4.75 2.70 -5.04
CA ILE A 222 -4.71 2.96 -6.49
C ILE A 222 -3.37 2.51 -7.09
N ILE A 223 -2.24 2.75 -6.39
CA ILE A 223 -0.92 2.27 -6.82
C ILE A 223 -0.89 0.74 -6.92
N ALA A 224 -1.42 0.03 -5.92
CA ALA A 224 -1.52 -1.43 -5.96
C ALA A 224 -2.44 -1.92 -7.11
N LEU A 225 -3.57 -1.26 -7.34
CA LEU A 225 -4.44 -1.56 -8.50
C LEU A 225 -3.73 -1.29 -9.83
N GLY A 226 -2.91 -0.23 -9.90
CA GLY A 226 -2.08 0.08 -11.06
C GLY A 226 -1.06 -1.01 -11.36
N GLU A 227 -0.49 -1.64 -10.33
CA GLU A 227 0.41 -2.78 -10.48
C GLU A 227 -0.28 -3.98 -11.16
N SER A 228 -1.55 -4.25 -10.85
CA SER A 228 -2.33 -5.28 -11.55
C SER A 228 -2.46 -5.01 -13.06
N VAL A 229 -2.62 -3.74 -13.45
CA VAL A 229 -2.67 -3.34 -14.85
C VAL A 229 -1.31 -3.53 -15.53
N ILE A 230 -0.23 -3.13 -14.85
CA ILE A 230 1.14 -3.30 -15.36
C ILE A 230 1.47 -4.77 -15.55
N SER A 231 1.18 -5.61 -14.56
CA SER A 231 1.46 -7.04 -14.58
C SER A 231 0.72 -7.76 -15.71
N VAL A 232 -0.55 -7.45 -15.95
CA VAL A 232 -1.30 -7.94 -17.13
C VAL A 232 -0.64 -7.47 -18.44
N GLY A 233 -0.19 -6.21 -18.51
CA GLY A 233 0.51 -5.68 -19.68
C GLY A 233 1.87 -6.35 -19.93
N VAL A 234 2.65 -6.61 -18.89
CA VAL A 234 3.99 -7.22 -18.98
C VAL A 234 3.92 -8.72 -19.25
N GLY A 235 2.96 -9.43 -18.65
CA GLY A 235 2.74 -10.87 -18.86
C GLY A 235 2.51 -11.21 -20.34
N SER A 236 1.95 -10.28 -21.13
CA SER A 236 1.67 -10.50 -22.54
C SER A 236 2.87 -10.49 -23.48
N ASN A 237 4.10 -10.32 -22.96
CA ASN A 237 5.36 -10.28 -23.72
C ASN A 237 5.33 -9.31 -24.93
N LEU A 238 4.49 -8.26 -24.85
CA LEU A 238 4.34 -7.21 -25.87
C LEU A 238 5.64 -6.42 -26.10
N LEU A 239 6.60 -6.53 -25.17
CA LEU A 239 7.95 -5.98 -25.27
C LEU A 239 8.82 -6.88 -26.18
N GLY A 240 8.40 -7.08 -27.44
CA GLY A 240 9.22 -7.77 -28.43
C GLY A 240 8.47 -8.60 -29.48
N GLN A 241 7.19 -8.93 -29.25
CA GLN A 241 6.36 -9.67 -30.20
C GLN A 241 5.13 -8.87 -30.66
N PRO A 242 4.60 -9.14 -31.88
CA PRO A 242 3.39 -8.48 -32.34
C PRO A 242 2.19 -8.83 -31.44
N PRO A 243 1.31 -7.87 -31.13
CA PRO A 243 0.15 -8.11 -30.28
C PRO A 243 -0.79 -9.15 -30.91
N THR A 244 -1.14 -10.18 -30.14
CA THR A 244 -2.15 -11.18 -30.52
C THR A 244 -3.53 -10.79 -30.00
N TRP A 245 -4.60 -11.15 -30.73
CA TRP A 245 -5.97 -10.86 -30.29
C TRP A 245 -6.33 -11.44 -28.91
N PRO A 246 -5.92 -12.67 -28.54
CA PRO A 246 -6.13 -13.20 -27.20
C PRO A 246 -5.43 -12.40 -26.10
N ALA A 247 -4.20 -11.95 -26.34
CA ALA A 247 -3.47 -11.09 -25.40
C ALA A 247 -4.16 -9.74 -25.22
N VAL A 248 -4.65 -9.13 -26.31
CA VAL A 248 -5.45 -7.89 -26.24
C VAL A 248 -6.75 -8.11 -25.45
N ALA A 249 -7.45 -9.22 -25.67
CA ALA A 249 -8.65 -9.56 -24.93
C ALA A 249 -8.36 -9.74 -23.43
N ALA A 250 -7.27 -10.43 -23.08
CA ALA A 250 -6.84 -10.60 -21.70
C ALA A 250 -6.47 -9.26 -21.04
N ALA A 251 -5.78 -8.37 -21.77
CA ALA A 251 -5.47 -7.02 -21.30
C ALA A 251 -6.74 -6.19 -21.02
N VAL A 252 -7.70 -6.21 -21.94
CA VAL A 252 -9.00 -5.53 -21.75
C VAL A 252 -9.75 -6.09 -20.56
N LEU A 253 -9.79 -7.42 -20.40
CA LEU A 253 -10.39 -8.07 -19.22
C LEU A 253 -9.69 -7.64 -17.92
N GLY A 254 -8.35 -7.56 -17.91
CA GLY A 254 -7.58 -7.08 -16.77
C GLY A 254 -7.93 -5.63 -16.39
N ILE A 255 -8.13 -4.74 -17.36
CA ILE A 255 -8.59 -3.36 -17.11
C ILE A 255 -10.01 -3.35 -16.54
N VAL A 256 -10.94 -4.08 -17.15
CA VAL A 256 -12.34 -4.16 -16.68
C VAL A 256 -12.39 -4.73 -15.26
N PHE A 257 -11.60 -5.76 -14.98
CA PHE A 257 -11.47 -6.35 -13.66
C PHE A 257 -10.89 -5.35 -12.64
N THR A 258 -9.81 -4.63 -12.98
CA THR A 258 -9.21 -3.63 -12.08
C THR A 258 -10.20 -2.51 -11.79
N ALA A 259 -10.96 -2.08 -12.80
CA ALA A 259 -12.05 -1.11 -12.63
C ALA A 259 -13.17 -1.64 -11.73
N ALA A 260 -13.50 -2.93 -11.81
CA ALA A 260 -14.48 -3.56 -10.92
C ALA A 260 -14.00 -3.58 -9.46
N LEU A 261 -12.73 -3.92 -9.19
CA LEU A 261 -12.17 -3.83 -7.84
C LEU A 261 -12.14 -2.40 -7.32
N TRP A 262 -11.74 -1.46 -8.19
CA TRP A 262 -11.78 -0.03 -7.87
C TRP A 262 -13.21 0.38 -7.46
N TRP A 263 -14.23 0.00 -8.24
CA TRP A 263 -15.63 0.30 -7.89
C TRP A 263 -16.05 -0.34 -6.57
N ALA A 264 -15.67 -1.60 -6.34
CA ALA A 264 -16.01 -2.32 -5.11
C ALA A 264 -15.47 -1.61 -3.84
N HIS A 265 -14.35 -0.88 -3.91
CA HIS A 265 -13.85 -0.10 -2.78
C HIS A 265 -14.38 1.33 -2.75
N TYR A 266 -14.26 2.07 -3.85
CA TYR A 266 -14.42 3.52 -3.86
C TYR A 266 -15.85 4.00 -4.05
N ASP A 267 -16.78 3.14 -4.48
CA ASP A 267 -18.14 3.60 -4.76
C ASP A 267 -18.93 3.95 -3.49
N MET A 268 -18.85 3.09 -2.46
CA MET A 268 -19.59 3.29 -1.22
C MET A 268 -18.72 3.18 0.03
N ILE A 269 -17.91 2.12 0.14
CA ILE A 269 -17.22 1.78 1.39
C ILE A 269 -16.12 2.80 1.72
N GLY A 270 -15.29 3.17 0.75
CA GLY A 270 -14.24 4.19 0.92
C GLY A 270 -14.80 5.53 1.40
N PRO A 271 -15.75 6.16 0.67
CA PRO A 271 -16.35 7.42 1.09
C PRO A 271 -17.10 7.34 2.42
N ALA A 272 -17.87 6.28 2.67
CA ALA A 272 -18.56 6.10 3.95
C ALA A 272 -17.58 5.92 5.12
N ALA A 273 -16.50 5.16 4.94
CA ALA A 273 -15.44 4.99 5.95
C ALA A 273 -14.70 6.30 6.23
N ARG A 274 -14.50 7.14 5.21
CA ARG A 274 -13.94 8.49 5.37
C ARG A 274 -14.81 9.36 6.26
N ILE A 275 -16.13 9.39 6.03
CA ILE A 275 -17.08 10.12 6.87
C ILE A 275 -17.05 9.58 8.30
N ALA A 276 -17.08 8.25 8.48
CA ALA A 276 -17.01 7.62 9.79
C ALA A 276 -15.71 7.97 10.54
N LEU A 277 -14.58 8.07 9.84
CA LEU A 277 -13.30 8.44 10.45
C LEU A 277 -13.26 9.91 10.88
N HIS A 278 -13.88 10.80 10.10
CA HIS A 278 -14.03 12.21 10.46
C HIS A 278 -14.97 12.40 11.66
N ALA A 279 -16.07 11.64 11.70
CA ALA A 279 -17.02 11.67 12.80
C ALA A 279 -16.41 11.15 14.11
N ALA A 280 -15.47 10.20 14.04
CA ALA A 280 -14.75 9.72 15.21
C ALA A 280 -13.77 10.79 15.75
N GLN A 281 -13.68 10.90 17.09
CA GLN A 281 -12.78 11.85 17.76
C GLN A 281 -11.93 11.15 18.81
N GLY A 282 -10.74 11.68 19.09
CA GLY A 282 -9.83 11.17 20.13
C GLY A 282 -9.41 9.70 19.93
N ARG A 283 -9.51 8.89 20.99
CA ARG A 283 -9.04 7.49 20.98
C ARG A 283 -9.76 6.60 19.95
N PRO A 284 -11.10 6.65 19.79
CA PRO A 284 -11.81 5.93 18.73
C PRO A 284 -11.28 6.19 17.32
N ARG A 285 -10.97 7.45 16.98
CA ARG A 285 -10.42 7.82 15.67
C ARG A 285 -9.07 7.17 15.42
N VAL A 286 -8.19 7.21 16.42
CA VAL A 286 -6.85 6.59 16.31
C VAL A 286 -6.94 5.08 16.20
N ALA A 287 -7.83 4.44 16.98
CA ALA A 287 -8.04 2.99 16.90
C ALA A 287 -8.59 2.59 15.52
N MET A 288 -9.55 3.36 14.98
CA MET A 288 -10.09 3.13 13.64
C MET A 288 -9.03 3.33 12.55
N ALA A 289 -8.24 4.42 12.61
CA ALA A 289 -7.14 4.67 11.68
C ALA A 289 -6.11 3.54 11.69
N ARG A 290 -5.74 3.05 12.87
CA ARG A 290 -4.78 1.96 13.01
C ARG A 290 -5.35 0.62 12.50
N ASP A 291 -6.50 0.23 13.02
CA ASP A 291 -7.07 -1.10 12.75
C ASP A 291 -7.56 -1.22 11.30
N ALA A 292 -8.32 -0.23 10.82
CA ALA A 292 -8.91 -0.27 9.49
C ALA A 292 -7.92 0.11 8.40
N TYR A 293 -7.13 1.16 8.59
CA TYR A 293 -6.22 1.62 7.55
C TYR A 293 -4.86 0.94 7.68
N ALA A 294 -4.14 1.13 8.79
CA ALA A 294 -2.78 0.61 8.90
C ALA A 294 -2.65 -0.93 8.89
N TYR A 295 -3.65 -1.67 9.38
CA TYR A 295 -3.61 -3.14 9.37
C TYR A 295 -4.40 -3.78 8.23
N LEU A 296 -5.67 -3.41 8.00
CA LEU A 296 -6.49 -4.08 6.99
C LEU A 296 -6.16 -3.67 5.54
N TYR A 297 -5.49 -2.55 5.26
CA TYR A 297 -5.04 -2.29 3.88
C TYR A 297 -3.92 -3.24 3.44
N LEU A 298 -3.10 -3.76 4.37
CA LEU A 298 -2.00 -4.66 4.00
C LEU A 298 -2.52 -5.96 3.35
N PRO A 299 -3.44 -6.74 3.96
CA PRO A 299 -3.99 -7.91 3.31
C PRO A 299 -4.78 -7.58 2.04
N MET A 300 -5.35 -6.37 1.96
CA MET A 300 -6.03 -5.89 0.75
C MET A 300 -5.03 -5.72 -0.40
N ILE A 301 -3.90 -5.05 -0.16
CA ILE A 301 -2.81 -4.89 -1.13
C ILE A 301 -2.15 -6.24 -1.45
N ALA A 302 -1.95 -7.10 -0.45
CA ALA A 302 -1.43 -8.44 -0.66
C ALA A 302 -2.36 -9.26 -1.57
N GLY A 303 -3.68 -9.17 -1.40
CA GLY A 303 -4.66 -9.80 -2.28
C GLY A 303 -4.56 -9.32 -3.73
N ILE A 304 -4.33 -8.01 -3.94
CA ILE A 304 -4.10 -7.43 -5.27
C ILE A 304 -2.79 -7.95 -5.89
N ILE A 305 -1.72 -8.04 -5.11
CA ILE A 305 -0.43 -8.58 -5.59
C ILE A 305 -0.54 -10.07 -5.92
N LEU A 306 -1.23 -10.87 -5.11
CA LEU A 306 -1.50 -12.28 -5.42
C LEU A 306 -2.31 -12.44 -6.71
N PHE A 307 -3.30 -11.57 -6.92
CA PHE A 307 -4.02 -11.51 -8.19
C PHE A 307 -3.07 -11.16 -9.35
N ALA A 308 -2.22 -10.14 -9.19
CA ALA A 308 -1.28 -9.71 -10.22
C ALA A 308 -0.34 -10.87 -10.62
N LEU A 309 0.20 -11.61 -9.64
CA LEU A 309 1.00 -12.80 -9.89
C LEU A 309 0.28 -13.86 -10.73
N GLY A 310 -0.96 -14.18 -10.36
CA GLY A 310 -1.76 -15.15 -11.12
C GLY A 310 -2.14 -14.64 -12.51
N ALA A 311 -2.39 -13.35 -12.65
CA ALA A 311 -2.73 -12.73 -13.92
C ALA A 311 -1.54 -12.66 -14.88
N GLU A 312 -0.34 -12.35 -14.37
CA GLU A 312 0.90 -12.35 -15.16
C GLU A 312 1.13 -13.71 -15.82
N GLU A 313 1.05 -14.78 -15.02
CA GLU A 313 1.30 -16.15 -15.47
C GLU A 313 0.25 -16.60 -16.49
N ILE A 314 -1.04 -16.37 -16.23
CA ILE A 314 -2.11 -16.69 -17.18
C ILE A 314 -1.92 -15.94 -18.50
N VAL A 315 -1.57 -14.65 -18.45
CA VAL A 315 -1.39 -13.86 -19.66
C VAL A 315 -0.12 -14.28 -20.42
N HIS A 316 0.92 -14.69 -19.70
CA HIS A 316 2.13 -15.26 -20.29
C HIS A 316 1.83 -16.57 -21.03
N GLU A 317 1.04 -17.47 -20.42
CA GLU A 317 0.57 -18.70 -21.09
C GLU A 317 -0.27 -18.40 -22.34
N ILE A 318 -1.14 -17.38 -22.31
CA ILE A 318 -1.97 -16.97 -23.46
C ILE A 318 -1.12 -16.36 -24.58
N ALA A 319 -0.05 -15.65 -24.24
CA ALA A 319 0.83 -14.98 -25.19
C ALA A 319 1.85 -15.93 -25.83
N ASP A 320 2.18 -17.05 -25.19
CA ASP A 320 3.08 -18.05 -25.76
C ASP A 320 2.39 -18.83 -26.89
N GLN A 321 2.86 -18.62 -28.13
CA GLN A 321 2.34 -19.27 -29.34
C GLN A 321 2.50 -20.80 -29.33
N LYS A 322 3.33 -21.34 -28.42
CA LYS A 322 3.57 -22.78 -28.29
C LYS A 322 2.47 -23.50 -27.50
N ILE A 323 1.68 -22.78 -26.71
CA ILE A 323 0.61 -23.35 -25.89
C ILE A 323 -0.72 -23.21 -26.64
N PRO A 324 -1.43 -24.32 -26.92
CA PRO A 324 -2.75 -24.25 -27.52
C PRO A 324 -3.71 -23.45 -26.63
N LEU A 325 -4.45 -22.50 -27.23
CA LEU A 325 -5.43 -21.66 -26.52
C LEU A 325 -6.55 -22.43 -25.78
N GLY A 326 -6.69 -23.73 -26.04
CA GLY A 326 -7.66 -24.60 -25.38
C GLY A 326 -7.09 -25.43 -24.23
N GLU A 327 -5.77 -25.36 -23.97
CA GLU A 327 -5.19 -26.05 -22.83
C GLU A 327 -5.60 -25.37 -21.51
N PRO A 328 -5.92 -26.15 -20.47
CA PRO A 328 -6.20 -25.61 -19.15
C PRO A 328 -5.02 -24.79 -18.63
N ALA A 329 -5.29 -23.72 -17.88
CA ALA A 329 -4.23 -23.00 -17.19
C ALA A 329 -3.53 -23.93 -16.17
N HIS A 330 -2.20 -23.98 -16.19
CA HIS A 330 -1.43 -24.89 -15.34
C HIS A 330 -0.89 -24.17 -14.10
N GLY A 331 -0.47 -24.96 -13.11
CA GLY A 331 0.27 -24.45 -11.96
C GLY A 331 -0.55 -23.63 -10.95
N PRO A 332 0.13 -22.80 -10.12
CA PRO A 332 -0.47 -22.06 -9.02
C PRO A 332 -1.23 -20.79 -9.46
N ALA A 333 -1.26 -20.46 -10.75
CA ALA A 333 -1.82 -19.22 -11.27
C ALA A 333 -3.31 -19.07 -10.96
N VAL A 334 -4.12 -20.11 -11.18
CA VAL A 334 -5.57 -20.08 -10.93
C VAL A 334 -5.90 -19.89 -9.45
N PRO A 335 -5.34 -20.68 -8.50
CA PRO A 335 -5.52 -20.42 -7.07
C PRO A 335 -5.08 -19.03 -6.62
N LEU A 336 -3.97 -18.50 -7.16
CA LEU A 336 -3.49 -17.16 -6.82
C LEU A 336 -4.43 -16.06 -7.34
N LEU A 337 -4.94 -16.22 -8.56
CA LEU A 337 -5.87 -15.29 -9.20
C LEU A 337 -7.17 -15.18 -8.38
N PHE A 338 -7.87 -16.28 -8.14
CA PHE A 338 -9.13 -16.26 -7.37
C PHE A 338 -8.90 -16.02 -5.88
N GLY A 339 -7.86 -16.62 -5.30
CA GLY A 339 -7.50 -16.48 -3.89
C GLY A 339 -7.08 -15.07 -3.51
N GLY A 340 -6.34 -14.39 -4.39
CA GLY A 340 -5.97 -12.98 -4.22
C GLY A 340 -7.19 -12.07 -4.16
N VAL A 341 -8.16 -12.27 -5.06
CA VAL A 341 -9.41 -11.49 -5.07
C VAL A 341 -10.32 -11.84 -3.90
N ALA A 342 -10.40 -13.11 -3.52
CA ALA A 342 -11.12 -13.53 -2.32
C ALA A 342 -10.51 -12.89 -1.06
N CYS A 343 -9.17 -12.83 -0.98
CA CYS A 343 -8.45 -12.13 0.09
C CYS A 343 -8.76 -10.63 0.11
N TYR A 344 -8.72 -9.97 -1.04
CA TYR A 344 -9.07 -8.57 -1.21
C TYR A 344 -10.50 -8.28 -0.72
N LEU A 345 -11.50 -9.03 -1.21
CA LEU A 345 -12.91 -8.82 -0.85
C LEU A 345 -13.18 -9.14 0.62
N SER A 346 -12.61 -10.24 1.15
CA SER A 346 -12.75 -10.61 2.56
C SER A 346 -12.17 -9.53 3.47
N THR A 347 -10.99 -9.02 3.13
CA THR A 347 -10.35 -7.93 3.87
C THR A 347 -11.14 -6.64 3.75
N ASN A 348 -11.71 -6.36 2.58
CA ASN A 348 -12.56 -5.19 2.38
C ASN A 348 -13.86 -5.26 3.20
N MET A 349 -14.43 -6.45 3.38
CA MET A 349 -15.55 -6.66 4.30
C MET A 349 -15.14 -6.49 5.76
N LEU A 350 -13.94 -6.94 6.15
CA LEU A 350 -13.41 -6.67 7.49
C LEU A 350 -13.19 -5.18 7.71
N PHE A 351 -12.74 -4.46 6.67
CA PHE A 351 -12.61 -3.01 6.69
C PHE A 351 -13.97 -2.35 6.88
N GLN A 352 -14.99 -2.76 6.14
CA GLN A 352 -16.37 -2.32 6.30
C GLN A 352 -16.91 -2.61 7.72
N LEU A 353 -16.68 -3.81 8.24
CA LEU A 353 -17.11 -4.20 9.58
C LEU A 353 -16.42 -3.33 10.65
N ARG A 354 -15.12 -3.04 10.50
CA ARG A 354 -14.37 -2.24 11.47
C ARG A 354 -14.76 -0.76 11.47
N THR A 355 -15.12 -0.22 10.31
CA THR A 355 -15.41 1.20 10.10
C THR A 355 -16.89 1.53 10.23
N LEU A 356 -17.76 0.75 9.58
CA LEU A 356 -19.20 0.98 9.48
C LEU A 356 -20.04 0.01 10.33
N ARG A 357 -19.43 -1.05 10.89
CA ARG A 357 -20.12 -2.12 11.64
C ARG A 357 -21.21 -2.83 10.84
N THR A 358 -21.05 -2.88 9.53
CA THR A 358 -21.94 -3.57 8.59
C THR A 358 -21.16 -4.56 7.74
N VAL A 359 -21.85 -5.58 7.22
CA VAL A 359 -21.29 -6.58 6.31
C VAL A 359 -22.26 -6.77 5.15
N SER A 360 -21.76 -6.65 3.92
CA SER A 360 -22.56 -6.86 2.72
C SER A 360 -22.66 -8.35 2.39
N TRP A 361 -23.87 -8.92 2.45
CA TRP A 361 -24.13 -10.32 2.07
C TRP A 361 -23.73 -10.63 0.61
N THR A 362 -23.91 -9.67 -0.30
CA THR A 362 -23.47 -9.75 -1.71
C THR A 362 -21.99 -10.15 -1.82
N ARG A 363 -21.14 -9.63 -0.94
CA ARG A 363 -19.70 -9.90 -0.91
C ARG A 363 -19.36 -11.24 -0.30
N VAL A 364 -20.12 -11.68 0.72
CA VAL A 364 -20.01 -13.05 1.24
C VAL A 364 -20.26 -14.05 0.12
N VAL A 365 -21.34 -13.86 -0.64
CA VAL A 365 -21.68 -14.71 -1.79
C VAL A 365 -20.58 -14.64 -2.85
N ALA A 366 -20.08 -13.45 -3.20
CA ALA A 366 -19.01 -13.32 -4.17
C ALA A 366 -17.72 -14.05 -3.74
N VAL A 367 -17.31 -13.93 -2.47
CA VAL A 367 -16.14 -14.67 -1.94
C VAL A 367 -16.36 -16.18 -2.04
N LEU A 368 -17.54 -16.68 -1.66
CA LEU A 368 -17.86 -18.10 -1.78
C LEU A 368 -17.85 -18.56 -3.25
N LEU A 369 -18.38 -17.74 -4.16
CA LEU A 369 -18.34 -18.02 -5.61
C LEU A 369 -16.92 -18.03 -6.15
N LEU A 370 -16.06 -17.10 -5.73
CA LEU A 370 -14.64 -17.06 -6.13
C LEU A 370 -13.90 -18.32 -5.68
N LEU A 371 -14.10 -18.74 -4.43
CA LEU A 371 -13.47 -19.95 -3.89
C LEU A 371 -14.01 -21.22 -4.58
N ALA A 372 -15.32 -21.28 -4.85
CA ALA A 372 -15.94 -22.38 -5.59
C ALA A 372 -15.53 -22.41 -7.07
N ALA A 373 -15.15 -21.27 -7.65
CA ALA A 373 -14.69 -21.16 -9.03
C ALA A 373 -13.25 -21.66 -9.23
N ILE A 374 -12.44 -21.81 -8.17
CA ILE A 374 -11.07 -22.32 -8.26
C ILE A 374 -11.00 -23.68 -8.98
N PRO A 375 -11.70 -24.76 -8.54
CA PRO A 375 -11.63 -26.04 -9.22
C PRO A 375 -12.14 -25.98 -10.66
N ALA A 376 -13.15 -25.16 -10.95
CA ALA A 376 -13.64 -24.96 -12.32
C ALA A 376 -12.59 -24.25 -13.19
N GLY A 377 -11.95 -23.20 -12.67
CA GLY A 377 -10.91 -22.43 -13.36
C GLY A 377 -9.68 -23.26 -13.69
N MET A 378 -9.36 -24.29 -12.89
CA MET A 378 -8.25 -25.22 -13.16
C MET A 378 -8.51 -26.13 -14.38
N HIS A 379 -9.76 -26.23 -14.83
CA HIS A 379 -10.14 -26.98 -16.02
C HIS A 379 -10.44 -26.09 -17.23
N LEU A 380 -10.41 -24.77 -17.06
CA LEU A 380 -10.70 -23.81 -18.10
C LEU A 380 -9.41 -23.26 -18.72
N PRO A 381 -9.45 -22.89 -20.02
CA PRO A 381 -8.36 -22.15 -20.63
C PRO A 381 -8.14 -20.80 -19.94
N GLY A 382 -6.89 -20.32 -19.92
CA GLY A 382 -6.51 -19.10 -19.20
C GLY A 382 -7.41 -17.89 -19.47
N LEU A 383 -7.78 -17.66 -20.74
CA LEU A 383 -8.66 -16.54 -21.11
C LEU A 383 -10.09 -16.72 -20.54
N ALA A 384 -10.62 -17.95 -20.54
CA ALA A 384 -11.92 -18.26 -19.96
C ALA A 384 -11.89 -18.11 -18.44
N THR A 385 -10.78 -18.48 -17.79
CA THR A 385 -10.58 -18.30 -16.35
C THR A 385 -10.55 -16.83 -15.95
N LEU A 386 -9.81 -15.99 -16.69
CA LEU A 386 -9.79 -14.55 -16.48
C LEU A 386 -11.17 -13.91 -16.74
N ALA A 387 -11.87 -14.37 -17.79
CA ALA A 387 -13.23 -13.93 -18.11
C ALA A 387 -14.23 -14.30 -17.01
N LEU A 388 -14.12 -15.52 -16.45
CA LEU A 388 -14.96 -15.98 -15.34
C LEU A 388 -14.75 -15.12 -14.09
N LEU A 389 -13.49 -14.87 -13.71
CA LEU A 389 -13.18 -13.99 -12.59
C LEU A 389 -13.75 -12.58 -12.80
N THR A 390 -13.51 -12.02 -13.99
CA THR A 390 -14.01 -10.68 -14.36
C THR A 390 -15.54 -10.64 -14.30
N ALA A 391 -16.22 -11.66 -14.82
CA ALA A 391 -17.68 -11.75 -14.78
C ALA A 391 -18.22 -11.81 -13.35
N ILE A 392 -17.58 -12.56 -12.45
CA ILE A 392 -17.97 -12.62 -11.03
C ILE A 392 -17.83 -11.23 -10.38
N CYS A 393 -16.71 -10.52 -10.61
CA CYS A 393 -16.46 -9.22 -10.02
C CYS A 393 -17.39 -8.12 -10.59
N VAL A 394 -17.60 -8.11 -11.91
CA VAL A 394 -18.55 -7.19 -12.55
C VAL A 394 -19.98 -7.49 -12.10
N GLY A 395 -20.35 -8.77 -12.00
CA GLY A 395 -21.65 -9.21 -11.48
C GLY A 395 -21.88 -8.75 -10.04
N LEU A 396 -20.86 -8.84 -9.17
CA LEU A 396 -20.91 -8.28 -7.82
C LEU A 396 -21.17 -6.76 -7.88
N VAL A 397 -20.36 -6.00 -8.61
CA VAL A 397 -20.51 -4.54 -8.69
C VAL A 397 -21.88 -4.15 -9.25
N ALA A 398 -22.33 -4.79 -10.33
CA ALA A 398 -23.65 -4.55 -10.91
C ALA A 398 -24.78 -4.85 -9.90
N THR A 399 -24.66 -5.94 -9.15
CA THR A 399 -25.62 -6.31 -8.10
C THR A 399 -25.63 -5.26 -7.00
N GLU A 400 -24.46 -4.82 -6.51
CA GLU A 400 -24.37 -3.79 -5.47
C GLU A 400 -24.94 -2.44 -5.93
N VAL A 401 -24.68 -2.05 -7.18
CA VAL A 401 -25.22 -0.82 -7.78
C VAL A 401 -26.76 -0.82 -7.80
N VAL A 402 -27.37 -1.98 -8.10
CA VAL A 402 -28.83 -2.13 -8.14
C VAL A 402 -29.42 -2.25 -6.74
N VAL A 403 -28.87 -3.14 -5.91
CA VAL A 403 -29.41 -3.45 -4.57
C VAL A 403 -29.24 -2.28 -3.60
N PHE A 404 -28.12 -1.56 -3.67
CA PHE A 404 -27.83 -0.43 -2.78
C PHE A 404 -28.08 0.94 -3.43
N ALA A 405 -28.86 1.01 -4.51
CA ALA A 405 -29.08 2.24 -5.27
C ALA A 405 -29.60 3.43 -4.43
N GLU A 406 -30.46 3.18 -3.45
CA GLU A 406 -30.98 4.23 -2.55
C GLU A 406 -29.92 4.73 -1.58
N ALA A 407 -29.22 3.80 -0.89
CA ALA A 407 -28.15 4.14 0.03
C ALA A 407 -26.99 4.87 -0.68
N ARG A 408 -26.65 4.43 -1.90
CA ARG A 408 -25.65 5.05 -2.76
C ARG A 408 -26.03 6.48 -3.14
N ARG A 409 -27.28 6.71 -3.56
CA ARG A 409 -27.79 8.06 -3.87
C ARG A 409 -27.75 8.97 -2.65
N ALA A 410 -28.20 8.48 -1.50
CA ALA A 410 -28.15 9.25 -0.25
C ALA A 410 -26.71 9.66 0.10
N LEU A 411 -25.75 8.73 0.04
CA LEU A 411 -24.34 9.01 0.28
C LEU A 411 -23.78 10.05 -0.71
N GLN A 412 -24.10 9.91 -2.00
CA GLN A 412 -23.65 10.85 -3.03
C GLN A 412 -24.22 12.26 -2.80
N THR A 413 -25.49 12.37 -2.40
CA THR A 413 -26.10 13.66 -2.04
C THR A 413 -25.37 14.30 -0.87
N THR A 414 -25.10 13.54 0.21
CA THR A 414 -24.35 14.07 1.36
C THR A 414 -22.95 14.53 0.98
N ILE A 415 -22.22 13.75 0.17
CA ILE A 415 -20.88 14.13 -0.30
C ILE A 415 -20.93 15.38 -1.18
N PHE A 416 -21.95 15.49 -2.03
CA PHE A 416 -22.13 16.66 -2.88
C PHE A 416 -22.38 17.92 -2.04
N GLU A 417 -23.31 17.85 -1.08
CA GLU A 417 -23.61 18.94 -0.14
C GLU A 417 -22.36 19.36 0.66
N GLU A 418 -21.62 18.39 1.20
CA GLU A 418 -20.35 18.64 1.90
C GLU A 418 -19.36 19.40 1.01
N ARG A 419 -19.09 18.91 -0.21
CA ARG A 419 -18.15 19.54 -1.14
C ARG A 419 -18.59 20.94 -1.58
N THR A 420 -19.88 21.13 -1.86
CA THR A 420 -20.42 22.45 -2.22
C THR A 420 -20.26 23.43 -1.06
N SER A 421 -20.53 22.98 0.17
CA SER A 421 -20.34 23.82 1.36
C SER A 421 -18.88 24.22 1.57
N HIS A 422 -17.94 23.29 1.35
CA HIS A 422 -16.51 23.54 1.48
C HIS A 422 -16.00 24.51 0.41
N GLU A 423 -16.36 24.28 -0.86
CA GLU A 423 -16.00 25.17 -1.97
C GLU A 423 -16.55 26.58 -1.76
N ALA A 424 -17.79 26.71 -1.27
CA ALA A 424 -18.38 28.01 -0.97
C ALA A 424 -17.60 28.77 0.14
N HIS A 425 -17.21 28.07 1.21
CA HIS A 425 -16.38 28.66 2.27
C HIS A 425 -14.99 29.06 1.76
N GLU A 426 -14.36 28.22 0.94
CA GLU A 426 -13.04 28.47 0.36
C GLU A 426 -13.07 29.65 -0.62
N ALA A 427 -14.10 29.72 -1.46
CA ALA A 427 -14.36 30.82 -2.37
C ALA A 427 -14.60 32.14 -1.60
N ALA A 428 -15.42 32.11 -0.54
CA ALA A 428 -15.67 33.29 0.30
C ALA A 428 -14.39 33.76 1.01
N TRP A 429 -13.59 32.83 1.54
CA TRP A 429 -12.28 33.13 2.14
C TRP A 429 -11.33 33.80 1.14
N ARG A 430 -11.27 33.29 -0.09
CA ARG A 430 -10.44 33.83 -1.17
C ARG A 430 -10.96 35.14 -1.75
N ALA A 431 -12.27 35.37 -1.74
CA ALA A 431 -12.88 36.58 -2.27
C ALA A 431 -12.41 37.84 -1.53
N ARG A 432 -12.06 37.73 -0.24
CA ARG A 432 -11.52 38.85 0.55
C ARG A 432 -10.20 39.42 0.04
N TRP A 433 -9.47 38.70 -0.82
CA TRP A 433 -8.30 39.26 -1.51
C TRP A 433 -8.67 40.31 -2.57
N LYS A 434 -9.94 40.40 -2.95
CA LYS A 434 -10.47 41.44 -3.84
C LYS A 434 -11.03 42.64 -3.08
N GLU A 435 -11.20 42.54 -1.76
CA GLU A 435 -11.62 43.68 -0.94
C GLU A 435 -10.40 44.59 -0.73
N PRO A 436 -10.52 45.92 -0.95
CA PRO A 436 -9.42 46.84 -0.66
C PRO A 436 -9.01 46.70 0.79
N ALA A 437 -7.69 46.75 1.05
CA ALA A 437 -7.17 46.67 2.41
C ALA A 437 -7.85 47.76 3.26
N PRO A 438 -8.18 47.49 4.53
CA PRO A 438 -8.93 48.44 5.38
C PRO A 438 -8.26 49.81 5.58
N ASP A 439 -7.00 49.97 5.14
CA ASP A 439 -6.21 51.20 5.25
C ASP A 439 -5.77 51.82 3.90
N GLU A 440 -6.26 51.35 2.74
CA GLU A 440 -6.02 52.04 1.47
C GLU A 440 -7.08 53.13 1.26
N PRO A 441 -6.71 54.43 1.20
CA PRO A 441 -7.66 55.48 0.88
C PRO A 441 -8.21 55.23 -0.52
N SER A 442 -9.54 55.22 -0.63
CA SER A 442 -10.25 55.12 -1.91
C SER A 442 -9.75 56.22 -2.86
N THR A 443 -9.03 55.84 -3.91
CA THR A 443 -8.64 56.73 -5.01
C THR A 443 -9.77 56.97 -5.98
#